data_AF-A0A820LNP7-F1
#
_entry.id   AF-A0A820LNP7-F1
#
_cell.length_a   1.000
_cell.length_b   1.000
_cell.length_c   1.000
_cell.angle_alpha   90.00
_cell.angle_beta   90.00
_cell.angle_gamma   90.00
#
_symmetry.space_group_name_H-M   'P 1'
#
loop_
_entity.id
_entity.type
_entity.pdbx_description
1 polymer ?
#
loop_
_entity_poly.entity_id
_entity_poly.type
_entity_poly.pdbx_seq_one_letter_code
_entity_poly.pdbx_strand_id
1 'polypeptide(L)'
;MPAATIAMVSLCISISMGKMFSRKHNYKVSSNQELLAYGISNVVSSFFQCYPSSGSLTRSIVQEGSGCKTQLVGGFSCIVLGIVIVALTPLFYSLPMGCLAAIVIVNMKGLLFQIKDFFFYYRISFLECVSKYSYYKSHLLMFLLIE
;
A
#
# COMPACT_ATOMS: atom_id res chain seq x y z
N MET A 1 -1.57 16.70 13.28
CA MET A 1 -1.96 17.24 11.96
C MET A 1 -1.85 16.26 10.77
N PRO A 2 -1.19 15.07 10.80
CA PRO A 2 -1.12 14.20 9.60
C PRO A 2 -2.24 13.15 9.45
N ALA A 3 -3.20 13.04 10.36
CA ALA A 3 -4.24 12.00 10.28
C ALA A 3 -5.13 12.14 9.03
N ALA A 4 -5.51 13.38 8.68
CA ALA A 4 -6.35 13.64 7.51
C ALA A 4 -5.62 13.34 6.20
N THR A 5 -4.33 13.68 6.10
CA THR A 5 -3.53 13.41 4.89
C THR A 5 -3.29 11.92 4.70
N ILE A 6 -2.93 11.19 5.77
CA ILE A 6 -2.74 9.73 5.72
C ILE A 6 -4.06 9.02 5.35
N ALA A 7 -5.18 9.45 5.92
CA ALA A 7 -6.50 8.91 5.59
C ALA A 7 -6.84 9.16 4.11
N MET A 8 -6.65 10.37 3.58
CA MET A 8 -6.90 10.65 2.18
C MET A 8 -6.01 9.82 1.24
N VAL A 9 -4.71 9.73 1.53
CA VAL A 9 -3.78 8.96 0.68
C VAL A 9 -4.13 7.48 0.68
N SER A 10 -4.39 6.88 1.85
CA SER A 10 -4.78 5.45 1.95
C SER A 10 -6.09 5.14 1.22
N LEU A 11 -7.09 6.00 1.32
CA LEU A 11 -8.36 5.88 0.60
C LEU A 11 -8.17 6.01 -0.92
N CYS A 12 -7.39 6.99 -1.37
CA CYS A 12 -7.06 7.17 -2.79
C CYS A 12 -6.37 5.93 -3.37
N ILE A 13 -5.42 5.34 -2.62
CA ILE A 13 -4.74 4.12 -3.02
C ILE A 13 -5.74 2.97 -3.13
N SER A 14 -6.62 2.76 -2.14
CA SER A 14 -7.62 1.69 -2.19
C SER A 14 -8.59 1.83 -3.36
N ILE A 15 -9.16 3.02 -3.58
CA ILE A 15 -10.09 3.27 -4.69
C ILE A 15 -9.40 3.07 -6.04
N SER A 16 -8.14 3.49 -6.16
CA SER A 16 -7.35 3.31 -7.39
C SER A 16 -7.11 1.82 -7.68
N MET A 17 -6.76 1.04 -6.66
CA MET A 17 -6.64 -0.41 -6.80
C MET A 17 -7.98 -1.07 -7.13
N GLY A 18 -9.05 -0.71 -6.44
CA GLY A 18 -10.39 -1.22 -6.71
C GLY A 18 -10.82 -0.97 -8.15
N LYS A 19 -10.57 0.23 -8.69
CA LYS A 19 -10.83 0.55 -10.11
C LYS A 19 -9.94 -0.26 -11.07
N MET A 20 -8.68 -0.50 -10.71
CA MET A 20 -7.78 -1.33 -11.52
C MET A 20 -8.31 -2.76 -11.67
N PHE A 21 -8.70 -3.40 -10.55
CA PHE A 21 -9.27 -4.75 -10.57
C PHE A 21 -10.68 -4.78 -11.19
N SER A 22 -11.51 -3.76 -10.96
CA SER A 22 -12.81 -3.57 -11.60
C SER A 22 -12.72 -3.62 -13.12
N ARG A 23 -11.75 -2.92 -13.70
CA ARG A 23 -11.48 -2.94 -15.15
C ARG A 23 -10.98 -4.30 -15.61
N LYS A 24 -10.13 -4.96 -14.83
CA LYS A 24 -9.54 -6.26 -15.18
C LYS A 24 -10.56 -7.40 -15.19
N HIS A 25 -11.48 -7.40 -14.23
CA HIS A 25 -12.46 -8.48 -14.04
C HIS A 25 -13.90 -8.08 -14.38
N ASN A 26 -14.12 -6.89 -14.94
CA ASN A 26 -15.43 -6.37 -15.38
C ASN A 26 -16.53 -6.40 -14.30
N TYR A 27 -16.18 -6.10 -13.03
CA TYR A 27 -17.17 -5.90 -11.96
C TYR A 27 -17.28 -4.42 -11.58
N LYS A 28 -18.42 -4.01 -11.02
CA LYS A 28 -18.61 -2.63 -10.54
C LYS A 28 -18.04 -2.45 -9.13
N VAL A 29 -17.26 -1.40 -8.92
CA VAL A 29 -16.77 -0.97 -7.60
C VAL A 29 -17.48 0.32 -7.22
N SER A 30 -18.07 0.35 -6.01
CA SER A 30 -18.67 1.54 -5.42
C SER A 30 -17.66 2.23 -4.50
N SER A 31 -17.23 3.44 -4.86
CA SER A 31 -16.30 4.22 -4.04
C SER A 31 -16.86 4.55 -2.65
N ASN A 32 -18.18 4.77 -2.53
CA ASN A 32 -18.83 5.05 -1.25
C ASN A 32 -18.76 3.85 -0.30
N GLN A 33 -18.90 2.64 -0.85
CA GLN A 33 -18.80 1.41 -0.07
C GLN A 33 -17.36 1.15 0.37
N GLU A 34 -16.38 1.35 -0.51
CA GLU A 34 -14.95 1.27 -0.18
C GLU A 34 -14.55 2.28 0.91
N LEU A 35 -15.04 3.52 0.81
CA LEU A 35 -14.81 4.56 1.80
C LEU A 35 -15.37 4.17 3.18
N LEU A 36 -16.61 3.70 3.22
CA LEU A 36 -17.24 3.27 4.46
C LEU A 36 -16.52 2.05 5.06
N ALA A 37 -16.17 1.07 4.22
CA ALA A 37 -15.44 -0.12 4.65
C ALA A 37 -14.07 0.23 5.26
N TYR A 38 -13.31 1.12 4.61
CA TYR A 38 -12.01 1.60 5.14
C TYR A 38 -12.15 2.47 6.39
N GLY A 39 -13.19 3.28 6.48
CA GLY A 39 -13.47 4.09 7.66
C GLY A 39 -13.75 3.20 8.87
N ILE A 40 -14.68 2.24 8.72
CA ILE A 40 -15.04 1.31 9.78
C ILE A 40 -13.84 0.43 10.17
N SER A 41 -13.08 -0.09 9.20
CA SER A 41 -11.94 -0.96 9.51
C SER A 41 -10.86 -0.23 10.32
N ASN A 42 -10.55 1.03 9.98
CA ASN A 42 -9.58 1.83 10.72
C ASN A 42 -10.10 2.28 12.09
N VAL A 43 -11.40 2.58 12.21
CA VAL A 43 -12.03 2.87 13.52
C VAL A 43 -12.00 1.64 14.42
N VAL A 44 -12.33 0.45 13.91
CA VAL A 44 -12.24 -0.79 14.70
C VAL A 44 -10.79 -1.06 15.10
N SER A 45 -9.84 -0.87 14.18
CA SER A 45 -8.41 -1.12 14.41
C SER A 45 -7.81 -0.19 15.48
N SER A 46 -8.32 1.03 15.63
CA SER A 46 -7.80 1.98 16.63
C SER A 46 -8.05 1.54 18.07
N PHE A 47 -9.14 0.78 18.33
CA PHE A 47 -9.40 0.19 19.65
C PHE A 47 -8.37 -0.88 20.05
N PHE A 48 -7.69 -1.48 19.08
CA PHE A 48 -6.67 -2.54 19.30
C PHE A 48 -5.24 -2.00 19.21
N GLN A 49 -5.03 -0.67 19.30
CA GLN A 49 -3.71 -0.02 19.17
C GLN A 49 -2.98 -0.36 17.86
N CYS A 50 -3.72 -0.65 16.78
CA CYS A 50 -3.13 -0.95 15.49
C CYS A 50 -2.77 0.31 14.69
N TYR A 51 -1.73 0.21 13.87
CA TYR A 51 -1.41 1.22 12.86
C TYR A 51 -2.53 1.32 11.80
N PRO A 52 -2.73 2.50 11.19
CA PRO A 52 -3.73 2.69 10.15
C PRO A 52 -3.46 1.74 8.98
N SER A 53 -4.48 0.98 8.60
CA SER A 53 -4.37 -0.01 7.54
C SER A 53 -4.55 0.65 6.18
N SER A 54 -3.70 0.27 5.23
CA SER A 54 -3.78 0.66 3.83
C SER A 54 -3.72 -0.57 2.95
N GLY A 55 -4.41 -0.52 1.81
CA GLY A 55 -4.43 -1.61 0.84
C GLY A 55 -3.06 -1.79 0.19
N SER A 56 -2.71 -3.05 -0.09
CA SER A 56 -1.43 -3.37 -0.73
C SER A 56 -1.65 -3.97 -2.12
N LEU A 57 -1.25 -3.23 -3.14
CA LEU A 57 -1.33 -3.64 -4.54
C LEU A 57 -0.58 -4.95 -4.77
N THR A 58 0.65 -5.05 -4.24
CA THR A 58 1.51 -6.23 -4.40
C THR A 58 0.83 -7.49 -3.84
N ARG A 59 0.24 -7.41 -2.65
CA ARG A 59 -0.45 -8.57 -2.04
C ARG A 59 -1.66 -8.98 -2.87
N SER A 60 -2.48 -8.03 -3.31
CA SER A 60 -3.67 -8.31 -4.10
C SER A 60 -3.34 -8.93 -5.46
N ILE A 61 -2.29 -8.47 -6.15
CA ILE A 61 -1.84 -9.06 -7.42
C ILE A 61 -1.36 -10.50 -7.23
N VAL A 62 -0.60 -10.78 -6.17
CA VAL A 62 -0.11 -12.14 -5.89
C VAL A 62 -1.28 -13.08 -5.55
N GLN A 63 -2.25 -12.61 -4.77
CA GLN A 63 -3.47 -13.38 -4.46
C GLN A 63 -4.29 -13.65 -5.72
N GLU A 64 -4.51 -12.64 -6.56
CA GLU A 64 -5.21 -12.77 -7.84
C GLU A 64 -4.48 -13.76 -8.78
N GLY A 65 -3.15 -13.64 -8.89
CA GLY A 65 -2.32 -14.53 -9.70
C GLY A 65 -2.31 -15.98 -9.21
N SER A 66 -2.59 -16.20 -7.93
CA SER A 66 -2.77 -17.53 -7.34
C SER A 66 -4.17 -18.12 -7.58
N GLY A 67 -5.03 -17.45 -8.36
CA GLY A 67 -6.37 -17.92 -8.68
C GLY A 67 -7.42 -17.65 -7.60
N CYS A 68 -7.11 -16.83 -6.59
CA CYS A 68 -8.04 -16.46 -5.53
C CYS A 68 -9.12 -15.50 -6.05
N LYS A 69 -10.40 -15.87 -5.90
CA LYS A 69 -11.54 -15.09 -6.43
C LYS A 69 -12.46 -14.50 -5.36
N THR A 70 -12.26 -14.85 -4.08
CA THR A 70 -13.16 -14.49 -2.99
C THR A 70 -12.44 -13.76 -1.87
N GLN A 71 -13.16 -12.91 -1.14
CA GLN A 71 -12.64 -12.17 0.03
C GLN A 71 -12.31 -13.09 1.21
N LEU A 72 -12.79 -14.34 1.21
CA LEU A 72 -12.50 -15.36 2.23
C LEU A 72 -10.99 -15.62 2.37
N VAL A 73 -10.23 -15.45 1.29
CA VAL A 73 -8.77 -15.58 1.28
C VAL A 73 -8.11 -14.59 2.23
N GLY A 74 -8.66 -13.38 2.37
CA GLY A 74 -8.19 -12.39 3.34
C GLY A 74 -8.42 -12.86 4.78
N GLY A 75 -9.59 -13.40 5.08
CA GLY A 75 -9.92 -13.97 6.39
C GLY A 75 -9.00 -15.15 6.77
N PHE A 76 -8.78 -16.08 5.83
CA PHE A 76 -7.84 -17.18 6.02
C PHE A 76 -6.41 -16.67 6.28
N SER A 77 -5.98 -15.66 5.52
CA SER A 77 -4.67 -15.03 5.69
C SER A 77 -4.49 -14.43 7.08
N CYS A 78 -5.53 -13.77 7.62
CA CYS A 78 -5.49 -13.23 8.99
C CYS A 78 -5.37 -14.31 10.06
N ILE A 79 -6.10 -15.43 9.91
CA ILE A 79 -6.02 -16.56 10.87
C ILE A 79 -4.63 -17.19 10.85
N VAL A 80 -4.10 -17.47 9.66
CA VAL A 80 -2.76 -18.04 9.51
C VAL A 80 -1.70 -17.08 10.08
N LEU A 81 -1.80 -15.78 9.81
CA LEU A 81 -0.90 -14.79 10.40
C LEU A 81 -1.00 -14.76 11.93
N GLY A 82 -2.19 -14.85 12.50
CA GLY A 82 -2.37 -14.92 13.96
C GLY A 82 -1.68 -16.14 14.58
N ILE A 83 -1.83 -17.31 13.97
CA ILE A 83 -1.16 -18.55 14.41
C ILE A 83 0.35 -18.41 14.29
N VAL A 84 0.84 -17.89 13.16
CA VAL A 84 2.27 -17.68 12.92
C VAL A 84 2.87 -16.74 13.95
N ILE A 85 2.19 -15.63 14.28
CA ILE A 85 2.66 -14.72 15.31
C ILE A 85 2.78 -15.47 16.63
N VAL A 86 1.73 -16.13 17.13
CA VAL A 86 1.77 -16.80 18.44
C VAL A 86 2.82 -17.92 18.49
N ALA A 87 2.92 -18.74 17.44
CA ALA A 87 3.82 -19.89 17.41
C ALA A 87 5.29 -19.52 17.12
N LEU A 88 5.54 -18.55 16.24
CA LEU A 88 6.89 -18.16 15.81
C LEU A 88 7.45 -16.92 16.53
N THR A 89 6.67 -16.23 17.38
CA THR A 89 7.16 -15.15 18.25
C THR A 89 8.50 -15.46 18.93
N PRO A 90 8.73 -16.63 19.56
CA PRO A 90 10.02 -16.91 20.20
C PRO A 90 11.19 -17.00 19.20
N LEU A 91 10.92 -17.39 17.95
CA LEU A 91 11.92 -17.47 16.91
C LEU A 91 12.33 -16.08 16.38
N PHE A 92 11.39 -15.14 16.35
CA PHE A 92 11.61 -13.78 15.88
C PHE A 92 12.31 -12.88 16.90
N TYR A 93 12.40 -13.27 18.17
CA TYR A 93 13.10 -12.47 19.19
C TYR A 93 14.60 -12.31 18.88
N SER A 94 15.21 -13.32 18.27
CA SER A 94 16.63 -13.30 17.90
C SER A 94 16.90 -12.78 16.48
N LEU A 95 15.90 -12.20 15.80
CA LEU A 95 16.06 -11.79 14.40
C LEU A 95 16.94 -10.52 14.29
N PRO A 96 18.06 -10.56 13.54
CA PRO A 96 18.90 -9.39 13.38
C PRO A 96 18.20 -8.32 12.54
N MET A 97 18.34 -7.05 12.96
CA MET A 97 17.79 -5.88 12.23
C MET A 97 18.22 -5.82 10.76
N GLY A 98 19.38 -6.39 10.43
CA GLY A 98 19.86 -6.49 9.05
C GLY A 98 18.94 -7.27 8.11
N CYS A 99 18.29 -8.35 8.60
CA CYS A 99 17.34 -9.12 7.80
C CYS A 99 16.07 -8.31 7.50
N LEU A 100 15.55 -7.55 8.48
CA LEU A 100 14.39 -6.67 8.27
C LEU A 100 14.72 -5.59 7.23
N ALA A 101 15.88 -4.94 7.36
CA ALA A 101 16.32 -3.92 6.41
C ALA A 101 16.43 -4.47 4.98
N ALA A 102 17.01 -5.67 4.83
CA ALA A 102 17.12 -6.32 3.52
C ALA A 102 15.73 -6.57 2.88
N ILE A 103 14.74 -7.03 3.66
CA ILE A 103 13.37 -7.24 3.18
C ILE A 103 12.74 -5.92 2.72
N VAL A 104 12.91 -4.83 3.47
CA VAL A 104 12.40 -3.51 3.08
C VAL A 104 13.04 -3.02 1.78
N ILE A 105 14.36 -3.15 1.63
CA ILE A 105 15.08 -2.76 0.40
C ILE A 105 14.57 -3.53 -0.82
N VAL A 106 14.33 -4.84 -0.68
CA VAL A 106 13.79 -5.67 -1.78
C VAL A 106 12.38 -5.22 -2.17
N ASN A 107 11.52 -4.89 -1.21
CA ASN A 107 10.18 -4.36 -1.49
C ASN A 107 10.23 -3.00 -2.18
N MET A 108 11.20 -2.15 -1.82
CA MET A 108 11.38 -0.83 -2.44
C MET A 108 11.90 -0.88 -3.88
N LYS A 109 12.43 -2.01 -4.37
CA LYS A 109 12.93 -2.12 -5.74
C LYS A 109 11.89 -1.68 -6.78
N GLY A 110 10.62 -2.02 -6.58
CA GLY A 110 9.53 -1.62 -7.48
C GLY A 110 9.33 -0.10 -7.55
N LEU A 111 9.49 0.59 -6.43
CA LEU A 111 9.44 2.06 -6.37
C LEU A 111 10.67 2.69 -7.03
N LEU A 112 11.85 2.11 -6.83
CA LEU A 112 13.10 2.61 -7.43
C LEU A 112 13.08 2.52 -8.97
N PHE A 113 12.35 1.56 -9.55
CA PHE A 113 12.19 1.49 -11.01
C PHE A 113 11.41 2.70 -11.57
N GLN A 114 10.43 3.25 -10.85
CA GLN A 114 9.73 4.48 -11.28
C GLN A 114 10.65 5.71 -11.34
N ILE A 115 11.72 5.73 -10.54
CA ILE A 115 12.71 6.81 -10.59
C ILE A 115 13.50 6.78 -11.90
N LYS A 116 13.73 5.58 -12.48
CA LYS A 116 14.36 5.46 -13.81
C LYS A 116 13.45 6.00 -14.91
N ASP A 117 12.14 5.80 -14.80
CA ASP A 117 11.17 6.33 -15.77
C ASP A 117 11.15 7.87 -15.80
N PHE A 118 11.45 8.53 -14.67
CA PHE A 118 11.63 9.98 -14.63
C PHE A 118 12.76 10.44 -15.56
N PHE A 119 13.89 9.73 -15.58
CA PHE A 119 15.04 10.05 -16.42
C PHE A 119 14.76 9.83 -17.92
N PHE A 120 13.94 8.83 -18.26
CA PHE A 120 13.52 8.58 -19.64
C PHE A 120 12.60 9.70 -20.16
N TYR A 121 11.66 10.15 -19.32
CA TYR A 121 10.68 11.19 -19.67
C TYR A 121 11.31 12.59 -19.82
N TYR A 122 12.41 12.87 -19.12
CA TYR A 122 13.19 14.10 -19.26
C TYR A 122 13.60 14.38 -20.72
N ARG A 123 13.76 13.33 -21.53
CA ARG A 123 14.26 13.42 -22.91
C ARG A 123 13.17 13.63 -23.97
N ILE A 124 11.89 13.59 -23.59
CA ILE A 124 10.76 13.59 -24.54
C ILE A 124 10.05 14.95 -24.59
N SER A 125 9.88 15.66 -23.45
CA SER A 125 9.20 16.97 -23.42
C SER A 125 9.52 17.79 -22.16
N PHE A 126 9.99 19.03 -22.32
CA PHE A 126 10.33 19.95 -21.23
C PHE A 126 9.14 20.29 -20.32
N LEU A 127 7.93 20.45 -20.89
CA LEU A 127 6.70 20.77 -20.15
C LEU A 127 6.26 19.66 -19.18
N GLU A 128 6.42 18.40 -19.57
CA GLU A 128 6.08 17.26 -18.71
C GLU A 128 7.15 17.01 -17.64
N CYS A 129 8.40 17.43 -17.90
CA CYS A 129 9.46 17.42 -16.90
C CYS A 129 9.21 18.45 -15.79
N VAL A 130 8.82 19.68 -16.14
CA VAL A 130 8.54 20.75 -15.16
C VAL A 130 7.35 20.38 -14.27
N SER A 131 6.29 19.80 -14.86
CA SER A 131 5.15 19.34 -14.07
C SER A 131 5.58 18.24 -13.09
N LYS A 132 6.25 17.17 -13.56
CA LYS A 132 6.76 16.10 -12.68
C LYS A 132 7.73 16.61 -11.63
N TYR A 133 8.64 17.52 -11.96
CA TYR A 133 9.56 18.10 -10.98
C TYR A 133 8.83 18.87 -9.88
N SER A 134 7.80 19.65 -10.25
CA SER A 134 6.92 20.32 -9.28
C SER A 134 6.17 19.32 -8.39
N TYR A 135 5.68 18.21 -8.96
CA TYR A 135 5.06 17.11 -8.22
C TYR A 135 6.04 16.39 -7.28
N TYR A 136 7.24 16.03 -7.72
CA TYR A 136 8.25 15.36 -6.90
C TYR A 136 8.74 16.26 -5.77
N LYS A 137 8.96 17.56 -6.05
CA LYS A 137 9.31 18.54 -5.03
C LYS A 137 8.20 18.70 -3.99
N SER A 138 6.94 18.75 -4.43
CA SER A 138 5.78 18.80 -3.54
C SER A 138 5.63 17.52 -2.71
N HIS A 139 5.87 16.35 -3.31
CA HIS A 139 5.79 15.05 -2.63
C HIS A 139 6.93 14.86 -1.62
N LEU A 140 8.13 15.39 -1.91
CA LEU A 140 9.28 15.39 -1.00
C LEU A 140 9.05 16.37 0.16
N LEU A 141 8.49 17.56 -0.11
CA LEU A 141 8.09 18.52 0.92
C LEU A 141 7.00 17.97 1.85
N MET A 142 6.04 17.24 1.29
CA MET A 142 4.99 16.57 2.07
C MET A 142 5.56 15.47 2.96
N PHE A 143 6.57 14.72 2.49
CA PHE A 143 7.26 13.70 3.29
C PHE A 143 8.07 14.33 4.43
N LEU A 144 8.72 15.48 4.18
CA LEU A 144 9.51 16.23 5.16
C LEU A 144 8.67 16.99 6.19
N LEU A 145 7.39 17.24 5.91
CA LEU A 145 6.42 17.84 6.84
C LEU A 145 5.66 16.79 7.68
N ILE A 146 5.84 15.50 7.38
CA ILE A 146 5.15 14.39 8.06
C ILE A 146 6.01 13.75 9.16
N GLU A 147 7.34 13.92 9.13
CA GLU A 147 8.26 13.66 10.26
C GLU A 147 8.38 14.89 11.17
#